data_AF-A0A958Z5F3-F1
#
_entry.id   AF-A0A958Z5F3-F1
#
_cell.length_a   1.000
_cell.length_b   1.000
_cell.length_c   1.000
_cell.angle_alpha   90.00
_cell.angle_beta   90.00
_cell.angle_gamma   90.00
#
_symmetry.space_group_name_H-M   'P 1'
#
loop_
_entity.id
_entity.type
_entity.pdbx_description
1 polymer ?
#
loop_
_entity_poly.entity_id
_entity_poly.type
_entity_poly.pdbx_seq_one_letter_code
_entity_poly.pdbx_strand_id
1 'polypeptide(L)' 'KMRYGFWLTLIASAKLASKKNNFQFFIDCIQGYKKAKSQQLDFIVSENEGVFIRKLRWKNIFKKLGL' A
#
# COMPACT_ATOMS: atom_id res chain seq x y z
N LYS A 1 -3.20 2.39 -6.73
CA LYS A 1 -4.21 3.50 -6.69
C LYS A 1 -5.39 3.16 -5.76
N MET A 2 -5.17 3.03 -4.44
CA MET A 2 -6.24 2.71 -3.45
C MET A 2 -6.19 3.60 -2.20
N ARG A 3 -5.52 4.76 -2.28
CA ARG A 3 -5.34 5.70 -1.15
C ARG A 3 -4.71 5.09 0.12
N TYR A 4 -3.80 4.11 -0.01
CA TYR A 4 -3.16 3.42 1.12
C TYR A 4 -2.28 4.33 2.00
N GLY A 5 -1.68 5.37 1.43
CA GLY A 5 -0.65 6.16 2.11
C GLY A 5 0.68 5.39 2.19
N PHE A 6 1.72 6.02 2.76
CA PHE A 6 3.10 5.51 2.72
C PHE A 6 3.25 4.17 3.47
N TRP A 7 2.80 4.08 4.72
CA TRP A 7 2.98 2.90 5.57
C TRP A 7 2.30 1.64 5.04
N LEU A 8 1.04 1.75 4.59
CA LEU A 8 0.34 0.60 4.01
C LEU A 8 0.96 0.18 2.67
N THR A 9 1.45 1.13 1.87
CA THR A 9 2.22 0.81 0.66
C THR A 9 3.48 0.04 1.02
N LEU A 10 4.25 0.50 2.03
CA LEU A 10 5.48 -0.15 2.49
C LEU A 10 5.25 -1.60 2.93
N ILE A 11 4.24 -1.83 3.78
CA ILE A 11 3.89 -3.17 4.25
C ILE A 11 3.42 -4.05 3.09
N ALA A 12 2.58 -3.51 2.19
CA ALA A 12 2.07 -4.25 1.05
C ALA A 12 3.16 -4.62 0.04
N SER A 13 4.06 -3.69 -0.29
CA SER A 13 5.18 -3.94 -1.19
C SER A 13 6.19 -4.90 -0.58
N ALA A 14 6.51 -4.78 0.71
CA ALA A 14 7.41 -5.70 1.39
C ALA A 14 6.85 -7.13 1.40
N LYS A 15 5.56 -7.28 1.75
CA LYS A 15 4.86 -8.58 1.70
C LYS A 15 4.89 -9.19 0.30
N LEU A 16 4.61 -8.39 -0.73
CA LEU A 16 4.52 -8.88 -2.10
C LEU A 16 5.90 -9.24 -2.68
N ALA A 17 6.93 -8.44 -2.37
CA ALA A 17 8.31 -8.68 -2.73
C ALA A 17 8.86 -9.96 -2.09
N SER A 18 8.56 -10.18 -0.80
CA SER A 18 8.90 -11.42 -0.10
C SER A 18 8.21 -12.63 -0.75
N LYS A 19 6.91 -12.53 -1.09
CA LYS A 19 6.21 -13.61 -1.82
C LYS A 19 6.83 -13.90 -3.19
N LYS A 20 7.40 -12.90 -3.85
CA LYS A 20 8.07 -13.02 -5.15
C LYS A 20 9.56 -13.37 -5.05
N ASN A 21 10.12 -13.47 -3.84
CA ASN A 21 11.57 -13.56 -3.59
C ASN A 21 12.39 -12.53 -4.40
N ASN A 22 11.85 -11.32 -4.58
CA ASN A 22 12.45 -10.29 -5.42
C ASN A 22 12.46 -8.96 -4.68
N PHE A 23 13.64 -8.56 -4.18
CA PHE A 23 13.83 -7.30 -3.49
C PHE A 23 13.78 -6.09 -4.44
N GLN A 24 14.21 -6.24 -5.70
CA GLN A 24 14.10 -5.16 -6.69
C GLN A 24 12.64 -4.74 -6.87
N PHE A 25 11.71 -5.71 -6.86
CA PHE A 25 10.27 -5.45 -6.93
C PHE A 25 9.76 -4.56 -5.78
N PHE A 26 10.34 -4.67 -4.57
CA PHE A 26 10.02 -3.78 -3.47
C PHE A 26 10.42 -2.34 -3.80
N ILE A 27 11.64 -2.14 -4.29
CA ILE A 27 12.17 -0.83 -4.69
C ILE A 27 11.32 -0.23 -5.81
N ASP A 28 10.98 -1.02 -6.82
CA ASP A 28 10.15 -0.58 -7.95
C ASP A 28 8.77 -0.10 -7.48
N CYS A 29 8.16 -0.80 -6.51
CA CYS A 29 6.89 -0.40 -5.92
C CYS A 29 6.99 0.94 -5.18
N ILE A 30 8.07 1.16 -4.42
CA ILE A 30 8.29 2.42 -3.68
C ILE A 30 8.57 3.58 -4.63
N GLN A 31 9.37 3.36 -5.68
CA GLN A 31 9.61 4.35 -6.73
C GLN A 31 8.31 4.70 -7.47
N GLY A 32 7.51 3.68 -7.84
CA GLY A 32 6.20 3.86 -8.45
C GLY A 32 5.24 4.66 -7.58
N TYR A 33 5.23 4.43 -6.26
CA TYR A 33 4.44 5.22 -5.32
C TYR A 33 4.88 6.70 -5.28
N LYS A 34 6.19 6.96 -5.19
CA LYS A 34 6.74 8.33 -5.19
C LYS A 34 6.40 9.06 -6.49
N LYS A 35 6.58 8.40 -7.64
CA LYS A 35 6.26 8.94 -8.96
C LYS A 35 4.76 9.26 -9.08
N ALA A 36 3.88 8.34 -8.68
CA ALA A 36 2.44 8.55 -8.69
C ALA A 36 1.99 9.70 -7.78
N LYS A 37 2.64 9.85 -6.61
CA LYS A 37 2.36 10.97 -5.70
C LYS A 37 2.82 12.30 -6.28
N SER A 38 4.01 12.34 -6.90
CA SER A 38 4.55 13.54 -7.56
C SER A 38 3.74 13.96 -8.78
N GLN A 39 3.20 12.99 -9.53
CA GLN A 39 2.38 13.23 -10.72
C GLN A 39 0.90 13.43 -10.38
N GLN A 40 0.54 13.45 -9.10
CA GLN A 40 -0.84 13.60 -8.61
C GLN A 40 -1.84 12.69 -9.35
N LEU A 41 -1.43 11.44 -9.63
CA LEU A 41 -2.27 10.52 -10.39
C LEU A 41 -3.59 10.27 -9.69
N ASP A 42 -4.67 10.29 -10.47
CA ASP A 42 -6.00 10.02 -9.97
C ASP A 42 -6.10 8.66 -9.28
N PHE A 43 -6.83 8.67 -8.17
CA PHE A 43 -7.16 7.46 -7.43
C PHE A 43 -8.32 6.74 -8.10
N ILE A 44 -8.27 5.40 -8.12
CA ILE A 44 -9.38 4.56 -8.64
C ILE A 44 -10.56 4.57 -7.65
N VAL A 45 -10.32 4.98 -6.41
CA VAL A 45 -11.30 4.96 -5.32
C VAL A 45 -11.54 6.37 -4.82
N SER A 46 -12.79 6.65 -4.48
CA SER A 46 -13.20 7.87 -3.79
C SER A 46 -12.50 7.99 -2.42
N GLU A 47 -12.58 9.17 -1.82
CA GLU A 47 -11.95 9.41 -0.53
C GLU A 47 -12.54 8.52 0.57
N ASN A 48 -13.86 8.38 0.56
CA ASN A 48 -14.63 7.57 1.52
C ASN A 48 -14.28 6.10 1.40
N GLU A 49 -14.23 5.56 0.17
CA GLU A 49 -13.77 4.19 -0.07
C GLU A 49 -12.31 4.01 0.37
N GLY A 50 -11.45 5.01 0.11
CA GLY A 50 -10.07 5.02 0.59
C GLY A 50 -9.95 4.94 2.12
N VAL A 51 -10.80 5.65 2.87
CA VAL A 51 -10.88 5.55 4.33
C VAL A 51 -11.33 4.15 4.76
N PHE A 52 -12.40 3.63 4.15
CA PHE A 52 -12.90 2.29 4.44
C PHE A 52 -11.83 1.22 4.21
N ILE A 53 -11.17 1.22 3.06
CA ILE A 53 -10.14 0.23 2.71
C ILE A 53 -8.96 0.31 3.68
N ARG A 54 -8.50 1.52 4.04
CA ARG A 54 -7.41 1.69 5.02
C ARG A 54 -7.77 1.12 6.39
N LYS A 55 -8.97 1.44 6.90
CA LYS A 55 -9.46 0.91 8.18
C LYS A 55 -9.53 -0.61 8.17
N LEU A 56 -10.09 -1.19 7.10
CA LEU A 56 -10.18 -2.64 6.94
C LEU A 56 -8.80 -3.30 6.87
N ARG A 57 -7.84 -2.71 6.14
CA ARG A 57 -6.47 -3.23 6.04
C ARG A 57 -5.75 -3.21 7.38
N TRP A 58 -5.77 -2.08 8.08
CA TRP A 58 -5.14 -1.97 9.40
C TRP A 58 -5.76 -2.92 10.42
N LYS A 59 -7.09 -3.02 10.47
CA LYS A 59 -7.80 -4.00 11.31
C LYS A 59 -7.30 -5.43 11.05
N ASN A 60 -7.14 -5.81 9.78
CA ASN A 60 -6.66 -7.15 9.42
C ASN A 60 -5.17 -7.36 9.71
N ILE A 61 -4.34 -6.30 9.62
CA ILE A 61 -2.92 -6.36 9.98
C ILE A 61 -2.78 -6.54 11.49
N PHE A 62 -3.46 -5.72 12.30
CA PHE A 62 -3.46 -5.83 13.77
C PHE A 62 -3.98 -7.20 14.23
N LYS A 63 -5.08 -7.68 13.64
CA LYS A 63 -5.57 -9.04 13.91
C LYS A 63 -4.53 -10.14 13.63
N LYS A 64 -3.68 -9.98 12.63
CA LYS A 64 -2.59 -10.93 12.33
C LYS A 64 -1.42 -10.83 13.30
N LEU A 65 -1.24 -9.66 13.93
CA LEU A 65 -0.23 -9.41 14.95
C LEU A 65 -0.72 -9.74 16.38
N GLY A 66 -1.99 -10.14 16.53
CA GLY A 66 -2.59 -10.44 17.83
C GLY A 66 -3.03 -9.21 18.63
N LEU A 67 -3.21 -8.07 17.96
CA LEU A 67 -3.69 -6.81 18.52
C LEU A 67 -5.17 -6.58 18.23
#